data_AF-A0A938KK09-F1
#
_entry.id   AF-A0A938KK09-F1
#
_cell.length_a   1.000
_cell.length_b   1.000
_cell.length_c   1.000
_cell.angle_alpha   90.00
_cell.angle_beta   90.00
_cell.angle_gamma   90.00
#
_symmetry.space_group_name_H-M   'P 1'
#
loop_
_entity.id
_entity.type
_entity.pdbx_description
1 polymer ?
#
loop_
_entity_poly.entity_id
_entity_poly.type
_entity_poly.pdbx_seq_one_letter_code
_entity_poly.pdbx_strand_id
1 'polypeptide(L)'
;MRPQTLQSDTHVPDQTITSVSREHRKFRPSAEFKAQANLGSESHYKKLYTESVNSPDKFWERQAKEHLVWRKPFKKVCTWEPPHSEWFIGGKLNVSENCLDRHLGTPRENKAALIFEGEPGDVRTITYKQLHLHVCRLAHIFENM
;
A
#
# COMPACT_ATOMS: atom_id res chain seq x y z
N MET A 1 58.00 -18.87 18.40
CA MET A 1 57.15 -17.77 17.91
C MET A 1 55.72 -18.29 17.78
N ARG A 2 54.75 -17.64 18.45
CA ARG A 2 53.32 -17.70 18.10
C ARG A 2 53.12 -17.09 16.69
N PRO A 3 52.04 -17.47 15.98
CA PRO A 3 50.79 -16.72 16.12
C PRO A 3 49.60 -17.60 16.52
N GLN A 4 48.71 -17.02 17.34
CA GLN A 4 47.37 -17.52 17.67
C GLN A 4 46.32 -16.92 16.73
N THR A 5 45.15 -17.57 16.68
CA THR A 5 43.78 -17.05 16.42
C THR A 5 43.47 -16.58 14.99
N LEU A 6 42.30 -16.87 14.39
CA LEU A 6 40.94 -16.65 14.88
C LEU A 6 39.96 -17.71 14.36
N GLN A 7 39.25 -18.38 15.26
CA GLN A 7 37.91 -18.90 15.00
C GLN A 7 36.99 -17.67 14.88
N SER A 8 36.22 -17.57 13.79
CA SER A 8 35.22 -16.51 13.64
C SER A 8 33.96 -16.91 14.40
N ASP A 9 33.83 -16.38 15.61
CA ASP A 9 32.63 -16.44 16.44
C ASP A 9 31.43 -15.81 15.72
N THR A 10 30.40 -16.62 15.42
CA THR A 10 29.06 -16.07 15.15
C THR A 10 28.37 -15.79 16.47
N HIS A 11 28.55 -14.57 16.98
CA HIS A 11 27.78 -14.05 18.11
C HIS A 11 26.32 -13.85 17.68
N VAL A 12 25.44 -14.77 18.11
CA VAL A 12 23.98 -14.57 18.10
C VAL A 12 23.61 -13.97 19.47
N PRO A 13 22.99 -12.78 19.54
CA PRO A 13 22.68 -12.16 20.82
C PRO A 13 21.67 -12.98 21.63
N ASP A 14 21.92 -12.99 22.92
CA ASP A 14 21.27 -13.75 23.99
C ASP A 14 19.74 -13.54 24.03
N GLN A 15 18.99 -14.61 23.77
CA GLN A 15 17.52 -14.63 23.80
C GLN A 15 17.05 -14.84 25.24
N THR A 16 16.86 -13.76 25.99
CA THR A 16 16.37 -13.81 27.40
C THR A 16 14.88 -14.17 27.55
N ILE A 17 14.20 -14.57 26.46
CA ILE A 17 12.83 -15.10 26.46
C ILE A 17 12.85 -16.54 25.95
N THR A 18 12.69 -17.51 26.85
CA THR A 18 12.63 -18.94 26.51
C THR A 18 11.22 -19.31 26.04
N SER A 19 10.96 -19.20 24.73
CA SER A 19 9.78 -19.81 24.11
C SER A 19 10.04 -21.30 23.87
N VAL A 20 9.24 -22.18 24.49
CA VAL A 20 9.37 -23.64 24.38
C VAL A 20 8.77 -24.18 23.07
N SER A 21 7.89 -23.42 22.42
CA SER A 21 7.30 -23.77 21.11
C SER A 21 8.00 -23.02 19.99
N ARG A 22 9.02 -23.63 19.40
CA ARG A 22 9.64 -23.16 18.15
C ARG A 22 8.90 -23.79 16.96
N GLU A 23 7.76 -23.19 16.62
CA GLU A 23 6.93 -23.59 15.48
C GLU A 23 7.55 -23.04 14.17
N HIS A 24 8.27 -23.88 13.43
CA HIS A 24 8.93 -23.51 12.17
C HIS A 24 8.16 -23.89 10.90
N ARG A 25 6.91 -24.39 11.03
CA ARG A 25 6.11 -24.81 9.88
C ARG A 25 5.80 -23.61 8.98
N LYS A 26 6.17 -23.75 7.69
CA LYS A 26 5.84 -22.80 6.64
C LYS A 26 4.69 -23.37 5.80
N PHE A 27 3.54 -22.72 5.83
CA PHE A 27 2.39 -23.08 4.99
C PHE A 27 2.47 -22.31 3.68
N ARG A 28 2.65 -23.03 2.57
CA ARG A 28 2.66 -22.41 1.24
C ARG A 28 1.21 -22.16 0.80
N PRO A 29 0.92 -21.04 0.11
CA PRO A 29 -0.40 -20.83 -0.45
C PRO A 29 -0.74 -21.90 -1.49
N SER A 30 -2.01 -22.26 -1.57
CA SER A 30 -2.51 -23.22 -2.57
C SER A 30 -2.26 -22.70 -4.00
N ALA A 31 -2.22 -23.63 -4.96
CA ALA A 31 -2.05 -23.25 -6.36
C ALA A 31 -3.20 -22.36 -6.87
N GLU A 32 -4.43 -22.66 -6.45
CA GLU A 32 -5.63 -21.87 -6.76
C GLU A 32 -5.51 -20.44 -6.26
N PHE A 33 -5.06 -20.25 -5.00
CA PHE A 33 -4.87 -18.91 -4.44
C PHE A 33 -3.77 -18.13 -5.17
N LYS A 34 -2.67 -18.78 -5.53
CA LYS A 34 -1.58 -18.14 -6.28
C LYS A 34 -2.03 -17.66 -7.66
N ALA A 35 -2.90 -18.42 -8.33
CA ALA A 35 -3.41 -18.08 -9.67
C ALA A 35 -4.26 -16.79 -9.67
N GLN A 36 -4.92 -16.47 -8.56
CA GLN A 36 -5.75 -15.26 -8.41
C GLN A 36 -4.97 -14.05 -7.87
N ALA A 37 -3.72 -14.25 -7.42
CA ALA A 37 -2.93 -13.20 -6.79
C ALA A 37 -2.32 -12.25 -7.83
N ASN A 38 -2.35 -10.94 -7.55
CA ASN A 38 -1.80 -9.89 -8.43
C ASN A 38 -0.31 -10.09 -8.79
N LEU A 39 0.49 -10.71 -7.91
CA LEU A 39 1.92 -10.94 -8.14
C LEU A 39 2.21 -12.27 -8.84
N GLY A 40 1.33 -13.27 -8.70
CA GLY A 40 1.40 -14.59 -9.35
C GLY A 40 2.56 -15.52 -8.95
N SER A 41 3.72 -14.99 -8.53
CA SER A 41 4.89 -15.82 -8.19
C SER A 41 5.89 -15.13 -7.25
N GLU A 42 6.69 -15.95 -6.55
CA GLU A 42 7.78 -15.48 -5.69
C GLU A 42 8.91 -14.82 -6.49
N SER A 43 9.19 -15.32 -7.71
CA SER A 43 10.21 -14.73 -8.58
C SER A 43 9.82 -13.33 -9.04
N HIS A 44 8.54 -13.10 -9.35
CA HIS A 44 8.03 -11.77 -9.70
C HIS A 44 8.12 -10.82 -8.50
N TYR A 45 7.73 -11.27 -7.31
CA TYR A 45 7.92 -10.50 -6.07
C TYR A 45 9.38 -10.11 -5.87
N LYS A 46 10.32 -11.06 -5.96
CA LYS A 46 11.75 -10.78 -5.77
C LYS A 46 12.26 -9.73 -6.74
N LYS A 47 11.84 -9.79 -8.01
CA LYS A 47 12.21 -8.77 -9.01
C LYS A 47 11.70 -7.37 -8.62
N LEU A 48 10.42 -7.24 -8.26
CA LEU A 48 9.83 -5.97 -7.86
C LEU A 48 10.48 -5.43 -6.58
N TYR A 49 10.74 -6.30 -5.61
CA TYR A 49 11.44 -5.94 -4.38
C TYR A 49 12.85 -5.43 -4.67
N THR A 50 13.63 -6.17 -5.46
CA THR A 50 14.98 -5.76 -5.87
C THR A 50 14.96 -4.42 -6.61
N GLU A 51 13.98 -4.18 -7.50
CA GLU A 51 13.81 -2.87 -8.15
C GLU A 51 13.50 -1.77 -7.13
N SER A 52 12.59 -2.02 -6.19
CA SER A 52 12.20 -1.02 -5.18
C SER A 52 13.34 -0.59 -4.26
N VAL A 53 14.32 -1.48 -4.03
CA VAL A 53 15.49 -1.20 -3.17
C VAL A 53 16.63 -0.59 -3.98
N ASN A 54 16.93 -1.14 -5.16
CA ASN A 54 18.08 -0.71 -5.97
C ASN A 54 17.79 0.53 -6.81
N SER A 55 16.51 0.81 -7.11
CA SER A 55 16.08 1.93 -7.93
C SER A 55 14.73 2.48 -7.43
N PRO A 56 14.69 2.97 -6.17
CA PRO A 56 13.45 3.37 -5.50
C PRO A 56 12.70 4.46 -6.26
N ASP A 57 13.40 5.48 -6.77
CA ASP A 57 12.77 6.59 -7.49
C ASP A 57 12.05 6.10 -8.75
N LYS A 58 12.68 5.25 -9.55
CA LYS A 58 12.07 4.68 -10.76
C LYS A 58 10.86 3.80 -10.44
N PHE A 59 10.99 2.97 -9.41
CA PHE A 59 9.91 2.09 -8.96
C PHE A 59 8.70 2.91 -8.50
N TRP A 60 8.90 3.84 -7.55
CA TRP A 60 7.82 4.62 -6.97
C TRP A 60 7.24 5.65 -7.93
N GLU A 61 8.03 6.19 -8.86
CA GLU A 61 7.52 7.02 -9.94
C GLU A 61 6.50 6.24 -10.78
N ARG A 62 6.85 5.02 -11.20
CA ARG A 62 5.96 4.16 -12.00
C ARG A 62 4.69 3.82 -11.23
N GLN A 63 4.83 3.37 -9.98
CA GLN A 63 3.68 3.01 -9.14
C GLN A 63 2.73 4.20 -8.90
N ALA A 64 3.28 5.38 -8.61
CA ALA A 64 2.48 6.57 -8.35
C ALA A 64 1.76 7.07 -9.61
N LYS A 65 2.38 6.97 -10.79
CA LYS A 65 1.75 7.34 -12.07
C LYS A 65 0.68 6.35 -12.52
N GLU A 66 0.87 5.06 -12.24
CA GLU A 66 -0.06 3.99 -12.64
C GLU A 66 -1.30 3.95 -11.75
N HIS A 67 -1.14 4.13 -10.44
CA HIS A 67 -2.21 3.86 -9.47
C HIS A 67 -2.95 5.11 -8.99
N LEU A 68 -2.37 6.31 -9.12
CA LEU A 68 -2.97 7.56 -8.64
C LEU A 68 -3.28 8.53 -9.78
N VAL A 69 -4.37 9.28 -9.60
CA VAL A 69 -4.76 10.40 -10.44
C VAL A 69 -4.13 11.67 -9.88
N TRP A 70 -3.26 12.28 -10.67
CA TRP A 70 -2.59 13.53 -10.35
C TRP A 70 -3.23 14.69 -11.11
N ARG A 71 -3.67 15.73 -10.40
CA ARG A 71 -4.06 17.00 -11.02
C ARG A 71 -2.85 17.75 -11.56
N LYS A 72 -1.72 17.66 -10.85
CA LYS A 72 -0.41 18.16 -11.28
C LYS A 72 0.64 17.07 -11.07
N PRO A 73 1.38 16.67 -12.11
CA PRO A 73 2.48 15.71 -11.96
C PRO A 73 3.53 16.20 -10.97
N PHE A 74 4.09 15.28 -10.18
CA PHE A 74 5.23 15.56 -9.33
C PHE A 74 6.52 15.69 -10.15
N LYS A 75 7.50 16.41 -9.60
CA LYS A 75 8.81 16.62 -10.24
C LYS A 75 9.91 15.73 -9.66
N LYS A 76 9.78 15.34 -8.39
CA LYS A 76 10.76 14.52 -7.67
C LYS A 76 10.02 13.51 -6.80
N VAL A 77 10.49 12.27 -6.78
CA VAL A 77 9.81 11.16 -6.08
C VAL A 77 10.03 11.23 -4.58
N CYS A 78 11.26 11.37 -4.13
CA CYS A 78 11.59 11.44 -2.71
C CYS A 78 12.76 12.39 -2.45
N THR A 79 12.68 13.17 -1.38
CA THR A 79 13.85 13.75 -0.69
C THR A 79 13.88 13.11 0.69
N TRP A 80 14.94 12.34 0.96
CA TRP A 80 15.05 11.59 2.21
C TRP A 80 15.93 12.34 3.22
N GLU A 81 15.29 13.14 4.06
CA GLU A 81 15.94 13.94 5.12
C GLU A 81 15.19 13.76 6.45
N PRO A 82 15.34 12.63 7.17
CA PRO A 82 14.63 12.39 8.42
C PRO A 82 14.88 13.50 9.46
N PRO A 83 13.83 14.01 10.15
CA PRO A 83 12.43 13.55 10.14
C PRO A 83 11.56 14.16 9.02
N HIS A 84 12.10 15.09 8.23
CA HIS A 84 11.40 15.85 7.19
C HIS A 84 11.54 15.21 5.79
N SER A 85 11.23 13.92 5.66
CA SER A 85 11.24 13.27 4.35
C SER A 85 10.02 13.66 3.53
N GLU A 86 10.24 14.10 2.29
CA GLU A 86 9.19 14.55 1.39
C GLU A 86 9.01 13.58 0.22
N TRP A 87 7.77 13.27 -0.13
CA TRP A 87 7.42 12.39 -1.25
C TRP A 87 6.59 13.13 -2.29
N PHE A 88 6.83 12.80 -3.56
CA PHE A 88 6.12 13.31 -4.74
C PHE A 88 6.07 14.85 -4.81
N ILE A 89 7.23 15.46 -4.62
CA ILE A 89 7.41 16.91 -4.48
C ILE A 89 6.92 17.65 -5.73
N GLY A 90 6.13 18.69 -5.49
CA GLY A 90 5.50 19.51 -6.53
C GLY A 90 4.26 18.90 -7.17
N GLY A 91 3.92 17.65 -6.81
CA GLY A 91 2.69 16.99 -7.23
C GLY A 91 1.47 17.55 -6.52
N LYS A 92 0.33 17.56 -7.21
CA LYS A 92 -0.97 17.87 -6.60
C LYS A 92 -1.97 16.79 -6.98
N LEU A 93 -2.67 16.27 -5.98
CA LEU A 93 -3.79 15.36 -6.15
C LEU A 93 -4.89 15.74 -5.17
N ASN A 94 -6.08 15.20 -5.40
CA ASN A 94 -7.16 15.20 -4.43
C ASN A 94 -7.46 13.75 -4.03
N VAL A 95 -7.57 13.50 -2.72
CA VAL A 95 -7.83 12.15 -2.18
C VAL A 95 -9.24 11.67 -2.54
N SER A 96 -10.26 12.53 -2.42
CA SER A 96 -11.62 12.16 -2.80
C SER A 96 -11.72 11.80 -4.28
N GLU A 97 -11.00 12.51 -5.17
CA GLU A 97 -10.95 12.17 -6.59
C GLU A 97 -10.37 10.77 -6.85
N ASN A 98 -9.31 10.42 -6.12
CA ASN A 98 -8.68 9.11 -6.22
C ASN A 98 -9.55 8.00 -5.64
N CYS A 99 -10.38 8.30 -4.66
CA CYS A 99 -11.25 7.32 -4.00
C CYS A 99 -12.63 7.20 -4.65
N LEU A 100 -13.15 8.26 -5.28
CA LEU A 100 -14.55 8.36 -5.72
C LEU A 100 -14.64 8.78 -7.19
N ASP A 101 -14.18 9.99 -7.51
CA ASP A 101 -14.46 10.63 -8.80
C ASP A 101 -13.89 9.84 -9.98
N ARG A 102 -12.72 9.21 -9.82
CA ARG A 102 -12.10 8.37 -10.87
C ARG A 102 -12.96 7.17 -11.30
N HIS A 103 -13.98 6.81 -10.51
CA HIS A 103 -14.89 5.71 -10.80
C HIS A 103 -16.17 6.16 -11.50
N LEU A 104 -16.47 7.46 -11.52
CA LEU A 104 -17.65 8.00 -12.20
C LEU A 104 -17.50 7.91 -13.72
N GLY A 105 -18.60 7.60 -14.43
CA GLY A 105 -18.58 7.39 -15.88
C GLY A 105 -17.85 6.12 -16.34
N THR A 106 -17.37 5.30 -15.41
CA THR A 106 -16.76 3.99 -15.70
C THR A 106 -17.76 2.86 -15.41
N PRO A 107 -17.51 1.61 -15.86
CA PRO A 107 -18.34 0.46 -15.48
C PRO A 107 -18.47 0.24 -13.97
N ARG A 108 -17.62 0.87 -13.13
CA ARG A 108 -17.67 0.80 -11.67
C ARG A 108 -18.57 1.85 -11.02
N GLU A 109 -19.12 2.80 -11.76
CA GLU A 109 -19.93 3.90 -11.20
C GLU A 109 -21.06 3.40 -10.28
N ASN A 110 -21.75 2.33 -10.69
CA ASN A 110 -22.84 1.71 -9.93
C ASN A 110 -22.40 0.53 -9.06
N LYS A 111 -21.09 0.27 -8.95
CA LYS A 111 -20.55 -0.76 -8.04
C LYS A 111 -20.68 -0.28 -6.59
N ALA A 112 -20.97 -1.20 -5.68
CA ALA A 112 -20.91 -0.96 -4.24
C ALA A 112 -19.54 -0.39 -3.84
N ALA A 113 -19.55 0.81 -3.25
CA ALA A 113 -18.37 1.49 -2.71
C ALA A 113 -18.31 1.36 -1.19
N LEU A 114 -19.45 1.45 -0.52
CA LEU A 114 -19.60 1.23 0.91
C LEU A 114 -20.75 0.25 1.16
N ILE A 115 -20.48 -0.80 1.92
CA ILE A 115 -21.49 -1.69 2.49
C ILE A 115 -21.48 -1.40 3.98
N PHE A 116 -22.53 -0.76 4.46
CA PHE A 116 -22.73 -0.43 5.86
C PHE A 116 -23.64 -1.48 6.49
N GLU A 117 -23.23 -2.00 7.65
CA GLU A 117 -24.00 -2.93 8.46
C GLU A 117 -24.06 -2.36 9.89
N GLY A 118 -25.27 -1.99 10.33
CA GLY A 118 -25.55 -1.44 11.67
C GLY A 118 -26.39 -2.40 12.51
N GLU A 119 -26.48 -2.14 13.81
CA GLU A 119 -27.38 -2.85 14.73
C GLU A 119 -28.76 -2.16 14.75
N PRO A 120 -29.90 -2.87 14.63
CA PRO A 120 -30.13 -4.33 14.72
C PRO A 120 -30.34 -5.01 13.35
N GLY A 121 -29.41 -4.84 12.40
CA GLY A 121 -29.48 -5.45 11.06
C GLY A 121 -29.67 -4.45 9.91
N ASP A 122 -29.46 -3.17 10.15
CA ASP A 122 -29.53 -2.12 9.12
C ASP A 122 -28.42 -2.31 8.09
N VAL A 123 -28.76 -2.80 6.90
CA VAL A 123 -27.80 -2.94 5.79
C VAL A 123 -28.04 -1.87 4.74
N ARG A 124 -26.99 -1.12 4.39
CA ARG A 124 -27.04 -0.13 3.30
C ARG A 124 -25.87 -0.34 2.36
N THR A 125 -26.18 -0.56 1.10
CA THR A 125 -25.18 -0.58 0.02
C THR A 125 -25.21 0.76 -0.70
N ILE A 126 -24.10 1.49 -0.65
CA ILE A 126 -23.93 2.78 -1.29
C ILE A 126 -22.98 2.60 -2.47
N THR A 127 -23.42 2.95 -3.67
CA THR A 127 -22.60 2.90 -4.88
C THR A 127 -21.59 4.04 -4.94
N TYR A 128 -20.57 3.96 -5.80
CA TYR A 128 -19.62 5.06 -6.02
C TYR A 128 -20.34 6.37 -6.38
N LYS A 129 -21.34 6.31 -7.27
CA LYS A 129 -22.15 7.46 -7.66
C LYS A 129 -22.87 8.11 -6.46
N GLN A 130 -23.53 7.28 -5.64
CA GLN A 130 -24.26 7.77 -4.47
C GLN A 130 -23.30 8.35 -3.42
N LEU A 131 -22.18 7.67 -3.18
CA LEU A 131 -21.17 8.11 -2.22
C LEU A 131 -20.54 9.44 -2.64
N HIS A 132 -20.21 9.60 -3.92
CA HIS A 132 -19.73 10.89 -4.46
C HIS A 132 -20.75 12.01 -4.23
N LEU A 133 -22.04 11.77 -4.52
CA LEU A 133 -23.09 12.77 -4.28
C LEU A 133 -23.20 13.15 -2.80
N HIS A 134 -23.12 12.18 -1.89
CA HIS A 134 -23.16 12.44 -0.44
C HIS A 134 -21.96 13.26 0.02
N VAL A 135 -20.74 12.92 -0.46
CA VAL A 135 -19.51 13.66 -0.14
C VAL A 135 -19.56 15.08 -0.68
N CYS A 136 -20.01 15.28 -1.91
CA CYS A 136 -20.16 16.63 -2.49
C CYS A 136 -21.16 17.49 -1.71
N ARG A 137 -22.30 16.91 -1.30
CA ARG A 137 -23.27 17.62 -0.46
C ARG A 137 -22.67 18.03 0.89
N LEU A 138 -21.95 17.12 1.54
CA LEU A 138 -21.31 17.41 2.83
C LEU A 138 -20.21 18.47 2.68
N ALA A 139 -19.37 18.35 1.65
CA ALA A 139 -18.31 19.33 1.36
C ALA A 139 -18.89 20.73 1.14
N HIS A 140 -20.02 20.84 0.42
CA HIS A 140 -20.68 22.12 0.21
C HIS A 140 -21.23 22.75 1.50
N ILE A 141 -21.66 21.92 2.45
CA ILE A 141 -22.05 22.42 3.78
C ILE A 141 -20.84 23.02 4.50
N PHE A 142 -19.69 22.32 4.49
CA PHE A 142 -18.48 22.81 5.14
C PHE A 142 -17.86 24.05 4.46
N GLU A 143 -18.08 24.24 3.16
CA GLU A 143 -17.63 25.43 2.43
C GLU A 143 -18.43 26.69 2.81
N ASN A 144 -19.71 26.52 3.15
CA ASN A 144 -20.62 27.61 3.50
C ASN A 144 -20.70 27.89 5.01
N MET A 145 -19.85 27.25 5.83
CA MET A 145 -19.69 27.53 7.26
C MET A 145 -18.62 28.59 7.49
#